data_AF-A0A941PFE2-F1
#
_entry.id   AF-A0A941PFE2-F1
#
_cell.length_a   1.000
_cell.length_b   1.000
_cell.length_c   1.000
_cell.angle_alpha   90.00
_cell.angle_beta   90.00
_cell.angle_gamma   90.00
#
_symmetry.space_group_name_H-M   'P 1'
#
loop_
_entity.id
_entity.type
_entity.pdbx_description
1 polymer ?
#
loop_
_entity_poly.entity_id
_entity_poly.type
_entity_poly.pdbx_seq_one_letter_code
_entity_poly.pdbx_strand_id
1 'polypeptide(L)'
;MAWDAIRGDLTINEISTKYGIHAAQINRWKQEALSSIKCSFTHKVQKMDIGDQKLIDDLYRQIGQLTCENEFLKKKSLGIRPQRDAL
;
A
#
# COMPACT_ATOMS: atom_id res chain seq x y z
N MET A 1 -23.26 15.74 -3.97
CA MET A 1 -23.83 15.06 -5.15
C MET A 1 -23.88 13.53 -4.99
N ALA A 2 -22.75 12.82 -4.82
CA ALA A 2 -22.77 11.35 -4.69
C ALA A 2 -23.25 10.85 -3.31
N TRP A 3 -22.91 11.56 -2.23
CA TRP A 3 -23.27 11.18 -0.86
C TRP A 3 -24.79 11.16 -0.61
N ASP A 4 -25.52 12.18 -1.05
CA ASP A 4 -26.98 12.26 -0.91
C ASP A 4 -27.70 11.13 -1.69
N ALA A 5 -27.20 10.79 -2.88
CA ALA A 5 -27.76 9.70 -3.70
C ALA A 5 -27.47 8.29 -3.12
N ILE A 6 -26.41 8.16 -2.31
CA ILE A 6 -26.03 6.93 -1.62
C ILE A 6 -26.81 6.79 -0.30
N ARG A 7 -27.04 7.91 0.40
CA ARG A 7 -27.78 7.94 1.68
C ARG A 7 -29.28 7.73 1.49
N GLY A 8 -29.83 8.12 0.33
CA GLY A 8 -31.23 7.87 -0.05
C GLY A 8 -32.21 8.96 0.39
N ASP A 9 -31.72 10.05 0.98
CA ASP A 9 -32.53 11.16 1.51
C ASP A 9 -33.17 12.03 0.42
N LEU A 10 -32.66 11.95 -0.82
CA LEU A 10 -33.18 12.69 -1.98
C LEU A 10 -33.32 11.75 -3.17
N THR A 11 -34.44 11.85 -3.88
CA THR A 11 -34.65 11.08 -5.11
C THR A 11 -33.71 11.58 -6.21
N ILE A 12 -33.35 10.70 -7.16
CA ILE A 12 -32.45 11.05 -8.28
C ILE A 12 -32.99 12.26 -9.06
N ASN A 13 -34.31 12.42 -9.12
CA ASN A 13 -34.97 13.54 -9.77
C ASN A 13 -34.79 14.86 -9.01
N GLU A 14 -34.92 14.85 -7.69
CA GLU A 14 -34.67 16.03 -6.85
C GLU A 14 -33.19 16.44 -6.87
N ILE A 15 -32.27 15.47 -6.90
CA ILE A 15 -30.83 15.74 -7.03
C ILE A 15 -30.53 16.32 -8.43
N SER A 16 -31.20 15.80 -9.47
CA SER A 16 -31.09 16.32 -10.84
C SER A 16 -31.54 17.78 -10.93
N THR A 17 -32.65 18.13 -10.29
CA THR A 17 -33.17 19.51 -10.27
C THR A 17 -32.33 20.43 -9.37
N LYS A 18 -31.88 19.95 -8.20
CA LYS A 18 -31.11 20.73 -7.22
C LYS A 18 -29.71 21.09 -7.71
N TYR A 19 -29.07 20.20 -8.47
CA TYR A 19 -27.70 20.41 -8.95
C TYR A 19 -27.62 20.63 -10.48
N GLY A 20 -28.74 20.54 -11.20
CA GLY A 20 -28.79 20.73 -12.66
C GLY A 20 -28.10 19.61 -13.45
N ILE A 21 -27.98 18.41 -12.88
CA ILE A 21 -27.21 17.29 -13.45
C ILE A 21 -28.17 16.22 -13.94
N HIS A 22 -28.01 15.73 -15.17
CA HIS A 22 -28.85 14.66 -15.71
C HIS A 22 -28.86 13.39 -14.84
N ALA A 23 -30.05 12.84 -14.60
CA ALA A 23 -30.28 11.62 -13.82
C ALA A 23 -29.41 10.41 -14.24
N ALA A 24 -29.08 10.29 -15.53
CA ALA A 24 -28.20 9.24 -16.04
C ALA A 24 -26.76 9.36 -15.49
N GLN A 25 -26.26 10.57 -15.29
CA GLN A 25 -24.91 10.84 -14.77
C GLN A 25 -24.83 10.58 -13.26
N ILE A 26 -25.89 10.93 -12.53
CA ILE A 26 -26.03 10.62 -11.09
C ILE A 26 -26.04 9.10 -10.87
N ASN A 27 -26.76 8.34 -11.71
CA ASN A 27 -26.78 6.89 -11.64
C ASN A 27 -25.41 6.25 -11.93
N ARG A 28 -24.67 6.76 -12.93
CA ARG A 28 -23.30 6.30 -13.20
C ARG A 28 -22.40 6.50 -12.01
N TRP A 29 -22.38 7.70 -11.42
CA TRP A 29 -21.56 7.98 -10.25
C TRP A 29 -21.97 7.17 -9.02
N LYS A 30 -23.26 6.86 -8.85
CA LYS A 30 -23.73 5.97 -7.78
C LYS A 30 -23.17 4.56 -7.96
N GLN A 31 -23.23 4.01 -9.18
CA GLN A 31 -22.67 2.68 -9.47
C GLN A 31 -21.15 2.64 -9.32
N GLU A 32 -20.47 3.68 -9.79
CA GLU A 32 -19.02 3.82 -9.66
C GLU A 32 -18.60 3.90 -8.19
N ALA A 33 -19.25 4.74 -7.39
CA ALA A 33 -18.99 4.83 -5.96
C ALA A 33 -19.22 3.49 -5.23
N LEU A 34 -20.31 2.79 -5.53
CA LEU A 34 -20.59 1.47 -4.95
C LEU A 34 -19.55 0.41 -5.38
N SER A 35 -19.10 0.45 -6.63
CA SER A 35 -18.06 -0.42 -7.16
C SER A 35 -16.71 -0.14 -6.50
N SER A 36 -16.33 1.13 -6.38
CA SER A 36 -15.09 1.56 -5.72
C SER A 36 -15.08 1.19 -4.23
N ILE A 37 -16.21 1.30 -3.53
CA ILE A 37 -16.33 0.87 -2.14
C ILE A 37 -16.11 -0.66 -2.04
N LYS A 38 -16.81 -1.46 -2.86
CA LYS A 38 -16.63 -2.92 -2.89
C LYS A 38 -15.18 -3.31 -3.20
N CYS A 39 -14.57 -2.65 -4.18
CA CYS A 39 -13.18 -2.88 -4.57
C CYS A 39 -12.21 -2.47 -3.44
N SER A 40 -12.48 -1.39 -2.71
CA SER A 40 -11.62 -0.94 -1.60
C SER A 40 -11.59 -1.94 -0.43
N PHE A 41 -12.70 -2.65 -0.19
CA PHE A 41 -12.78 -3.71 0.82
C PHE A 41 -12.10 -5.01 0.37
N THR A 42 -12.04 -5.31 -0.93
CA THR A 42 -11.37 -6.52 -1.44
C THR A 42 -9.87 -6.31 -1.74
N HIS A 43 -9.46 -5.09 -2.07
CA HIS A 43 -8.10 -4.81 -2.56
C HIS A 43 -7.06 -4.56 -1.46
N LYS A 44 -7.49 -4.27 -0.22
CA LYS A 44 -6.57 -3.93 0.87
C LYS A 44 -5.71 -5.09 1.38
N VAL A 45 -6.08 -6.35 1.11
CA VAL A 45 -5.36 -7.51 1.68
C VAL A 45 -4.35 -8.13 0.70
N GLN A 46 -4.54 -8.01 -0.62
CA GLN A 46 -3.78 -8.86 -1.56
C GLN A 46 -2.61 -8.17 -2.27
N LYS A 47 -2.58 -6.83 -2.39
CA LYS A 47 -1.50 -6.16 -3.15
C LYS A 47 -0.36 -5.61 -2.33
N MET A 48 -0.57 -5.35 -1.04
CA MET A 48 0.47 -4.75 -0.19
C MET A 48 1.46 -5.78 0.33
N ASP A 49 1.07 -7.06 0.44
CA ASP A 49 1.87 -8.05 1.16
C ASP A 49 3.07 -8.60 0.37
N ILE A 50 2.92 -8.85 -0.93
CA ILE A 50 3.94 -9.62 -1.68
C ILE A 50 5.14 -8.75 -2.11
N GLY A 51 4.88 -7.49 -2.48
CA GLY A 51 5.93 -6.55 -2.86
C GLY A 51 6.74 -6.08 -1.66
N ASP A 52 6.05 -5.81 -0.55
CA ASP A 52 6.67 -5.32 0.67
C ASP A 52 7.48 -6.44 1.34
N GLN A 53 7.00 -7.69 1.34
CA GLN A 53 7.74 -8.80 1.92
C GLN A 53 9.08 -9.07 1.21
N LYS A 54 9.13 -8.97 -0.13
CA LYS A 54 10.40 -9.09 -0.88
C LYS A 54 11.36 -7.96 -0.57
N LEU A 55 10.86 -6.74 -0.50
CA LEU A 55 11.68 -5.58 -0.15
C LEU A 55 12.23 -5.69 1.28
N ILE A 56 11.41 -6.19 2.22
CA ILE A 56 11.81 -6.44 3.61
C ILE A 56 12.94 -7.48 3.67
N ASP A 57 12.82 -8.60 2.94
CA ASP A 57 13.85 -9.64 2.90
C ASP A 57 15.18 -9.13 2.32
N ASP A 58 15.12 -8.38 1.21
CA ASP A 58 16.29 -7.76 0.59
C ASP A 58 16.97 -6.76 1.53
N LEU A 59 16.19 -5.95 2.26
CA LEU A 59 16.71 -5.00 3.25
C LEU A 59 17.39 -5.71 4.42
N TYR A 60 16.77 -6.77 4.97
CA TYR A 60 17.39 -7.56 6.04
C TYR A 60 18.72 -8.19 5.60
N ARG A 61 18.78 -8.69 4.36
CA ARG A 61 20.01 -9.25 3.79
C ARG A 61 21.11 -8.20 3.68
N GLN A 62 20.80 -7.00 3.19
CA GLN A 62 21.76 -5.90 3.09
C GLN A 62 22.26 -5.46 4.46
N ILE A 63 21.38 -5.35 5.47
CA ILE A 63 21.77 -5.03 6.84
C ILE A 63 22.74 -6.08 7.40
N GLY A 64 22.47 -7.36 7.18
CA GLY A 64 23.36 -8.44 7.59
C GLY A 64 24.75 -8.36 6.94
N GLN A 65 24.80 -8.10 5.62
CA GLN A 65 26.06 -7.92 4.88
C GLN A 65 26.86 -6.73 5.42
N LEU A 66 26.21 -5.56 5.54
CA LEU A 66 26.84 -4.35 6.06
C LEU A 66 27.33 -4.52 7.50
N THR A 67 26.60 -5.27 8.33
CA THR A 67 27.02 -5.57 9.70
C THR A 67 28.29 -6.41 9.72
N CYS A 68 28.33 -7.47 8.90
CA CYS A 68 29.52 -8.33 8.78
C CYS A 68 30.74 -7.57 8.23
N GLU A 69 30.54 -6.76 7.18
CA GLU A 69 31.59 -5.91 6.62
C GLU A 69 32.12 -4.91 7.64
N ASN A 70 31.23 -4.24 8.39
CA ASN A 70 31.65 -3.32 9.44
C ASN A 70 32.41 -4.02 10.56
N GLU A 71 31.98 -5.21 11.00
CA GLU A 71 32.72 -5.98 11.98
C GLU A 71 34.10 -6.41 11.48
N PHE A 72 34.18 -6.85 10.23
CA PHE A 72 35.43 -7.24 9.59
C PHE A 72 36.40 -6.05 9.51
N LEU A 73 35.90 -4.89 9.06
CA LEU A 73 36.68 -3.65 8.98
C LEU A 73 37.12 -3.17 10.37
N LYS A 74 36.24 -3.24 11.38
CA LYS A 74 36.59 -2.94 12.77
C LYS A 74 37.70 -3.85 13.28
N LYS A 75 37.57 -5.18 13.12
CA LYS A 75 38.60 -6.16 13.53
C LYS A 75 39.94 -5.88 12.85
N LYS A 76 39.94 -5.60 11.54
CA LYS A 76 41.15 -5.23 10.78
C LYS A 76 41.76 -3.92 11.26
N SER A 77 40.94 -2.90 11.52
CA SER A 77 41.40 -1.58 11.99
C SER A 77 41.99 -1.63 13.40
N LEU A 78 41.46 -2.50 14.27
CA LEU A 78 41.95 -2.72 15.63
C LEU A 78 43.19 -3.63 15.68
N GLY A 79 43.74 -4.03 14.52
CA GLY A 79 44.91 -4.91 14.46
C GLY A 79 44.65 -6.33 14.96
N ILE A 80 43.39 -6.70 15.19
CA ILE A 80 42.98 -8.04 15.63
C ILE A 80 43.04 -8.95 14.40
N ARG A 81 44.17 -9.65 14.26
CA ARG A 81 44.35 -10.63 13.20
C ARG A 81 43.32 -11.76 13.39
N PRO A 82 42.48 -12.11 12.40
CA PRO A 82 41.70 -13.32 12.50
C PRO A 82 42.69 -14.48 12.62
N GLN A 83 42.61 -15.22 13.74
CA GLN A 83 43.37 -16.44 13.93
C GLN A 83 43.01 -17.35 12.74
N ARG A 84 44.02 -17.76 11.97
CA ARG A 84 43.82 -18.82 10.98
C ARG A 84 43.49 -20.06 11.80
N ASP A 85 42.20 -20.34 11.94
CA ASP A 85 41.73 -21.64 12.36
C ASP A 85 42.01 -22.57 11.17
N ALA A 86 43.24 -23.08 11.16
CA ALA A 86 43.64 -24.20 10.34
C ALA A 86 43.06 -25.46 10.98
N LEU A 87 42.12 -26.10 10.29
CA LEU A 87 41.96 -27.55 10.13
C LEU A 87 41.04 -27.80 8.93
#